data_AF-A0A949YKN8-F1
#
_entry.id   AF-A0A949YKN8-F1
#
_cell.length_a   1.000
_cell.length_b   1.000
_cell.length_c   1.000
_cell.angle_alpha   90.00
_cell.angle_beta   90.00
_cell.angle_gamma   90.00
#
_symmetry.space_group_name_H-M   'P 1'
#
loop_
_entity.id
_entity.type
_entity.pdbx_description
1 polymer ?
#
loop_
_entity_poly.entity_id
_entity_poly.type
_entity_poly.pdbx_seq_one_letter_code
_entity_poly.pdbx_strand_id
1 'polypeptide(L)'
;MTFEQCKTTLSEIRHRQGTDHPLVQITCSGSVVRGRLTRTDTDRPPRSNQSSPYGLLVLEQPGLVPGLLTFVQIANIPEDGLKEDAAREESKVKVTQLVGAGRR
;
A
#
# COMPACT_ATOMS: atom_id res chain seq x y z
N MET A 1 0.26 -14.91 -0.12
CA MET A 1 0.63 -14.56 -1.50
C MET A 1 2.13 -14.79 -1.67
N THR A 2 2.60 -14.96 -2.89
CA THR A 2 4.04 -15.15 -3.18
C THR A 2 4.77 -13.82 -3.33
N PHE A 3 6.10 -13.87 -3.33
CA PHE A 3 6.95 -12.70 -3.56
C PHE A 3 6.68 -12.05 -4.92
N GLU A 4 6.60 -12.85 -6.00
CA GLU A 4 6.35 -12.35 -7.35
C GLU A 4 4.94 -11.75 -7.50
N GLN A 5 3.92 -12.40 -6.91
CA GLN A 5 2.57 -11.82 -6.87
C GLN A 5 2.60 -10.44 -6.18
N CYS A 6 3.23 -10.34 -5.02
CA CYS A 6 3.35 -9.09 -4.28
C CYS A 6 4.08 -8.00 -5.08
N LYS A 7 5.19 -8.35 -5.73
CA LYS A 7 5.96 -7.45 -6.58
C LYS A 7 5.13 -6.91 -7.75
N THR A 8 4.40 -7.77 -8.44
CA THR A 8 3.51 -7.38 -9.55
C THR A 8 2.42 -6.43 -9.07
N THR A 9 1.69 -6.80 -8.01
CA THR A 9 0.63 -5.95 -7.44
C THR A 9 1.15 -4.59 -6.97
N LEU A 10 2.31 -4.54 -6.31
CA LEU A 10 2.92 -3.27 -5.90
C LEU A 10 3.32 -2.41 -7.10
N SER A 11 3.81 -3.02 -8.17
CA SER A 11 4.22 -2.29 -9.38
C SER A 11 3.01 -1.65 -10.06
N GLU A 12 1.87 -2.34 -10.09
CA GLU A 12 0.60 -1.79 -10.59
C GLU A 12 0.08 -0.64 -9.72
N ILE A 13 0.12 -0.79 -8.38
CA ILE A 13 -0.33 0.26 -7.47
C ILE A 13 0.57 1.51 -7.60
N ARG A 14 1.90 1.33 -7.65
CA ARG A 14 2.86 2.42 -7.88
C ARG A 14 2.56 3.16 -9.17
N HIS A 15 2.30 2.42 -10.23
CA HIS A 15 1.94 2.98 -11.53
C HIS A 15 0.63 3.79 -11.47
N ARG A 16 -0.42 3.25 -10.84
CA ARG A 16 -1.71 3.95 -10.67
C ARG A 16 -1.60 5.22 -9.83
N GLN A 17 -0.82 5.19 -8.75
CA GLN A 17 -0.63 6.36 -7.88
C GLN A 17 0.43 7.35 -8.39
N GLY A 18 1.28 6.95 -9.34
CA GLY A 18 2.39 7.76 -9.84
C GLY A 18 3.47 8.02 -8.79
N THR A 19 3.73 7.06 -7.91
CA THR A 19 4.74 7.21 -6.83
C THR A 19 5.40 5.86 -6.49
N ASP A 20 6.68 5.91 -6.11
CA ASP A 20 7.42 4.73 -5.63
C ASP A 20 7.00 4.30 -4.21
N HIS A 21 6.39 5.23 -3.45
CA HIS A 21 5.95 5.06 -2.07
C HIS A 21 4.42 5.15 -1.95
N PRO A 22 3.68 4.17 -2.51
CA PRO A 22 2.22 4.22 -2.57
C PRO A 22 1.58 4.08 -1.19
N LEU A 23 0.36 4.61 -1.07
CA LEU A 23 -0.53 4.31 0.05
C LEU A 23 -1.26 3.00 -0.24
N VAL A 24 -1.13 2.04 0.67
CA VAL A 24 -1.68 0.69 0.51
C VAL A 24 -2.48 0.28 1.73
N GLN A 25 -3.46 -0.58 1.49
CA GLN A 25 -4.17 -1.33 2.49
C GLN A 25 -3.74 -2.80 2.42
N ILE A 26 -3.33 -3.37 3.54
CA ILE A 26 -2.92 -4.76 3.68
C ILE A 26 -3.83 -5.46 4.68
N THR A 27 -4.54 -6.48 4.22
CA THR A 27 -5.24 -7.42 5.09
C THR A 27 -4.27 -8.55 5.44
N CYS A 28 -3.99 -8.77 6.72
CA CYS A 28 -3.15 -9.87 7.19
C CYS A 28 -3.70 -10.43 8.51
N SER A 29 -3.81 -11.76 8.63
CA SER A 29 -4.25 -12.45 9.86
C SER A 29 -5.54 -11.88 10.48
N GLY A 30 -6.52 -11.52 9.65
CA GLY A 30 -7.80 -10.95 10.10
C GLY A 30 -7.76 -9.47 10.50
N SER A 31 -6.60 -8.81 10.43
CA SER A 31 -6.45 -7.38 10.67
C SER A 31 -6.19 -6.63 9.36
N VAL A 32 -6.55 -5.35 9.33
CA VAL A 32 -6.27 -4.45 8.20
C VAL A 32 -5.27 -3.40 8.66
N VAL A 33 -4.15 -3.31 7.95
CA VAL A 33 -3.12 -2.30 8.14
C VAL A 33 -3.16 -1.35 6.95
N ARG A 34 -3.17 -0.04 7.21
CA ARG A 34 -3.08 1.00 6.18
C ARG A 34 -1.83 1.82 6.41
N GLY A 35 -1.11 2.14 5.33
CA GLY A 35 0.11 2.92 5.45
C GLY A 35 0.76 3.27 4.12
N ARG A 36 1.74 4.16 4.18
CA ARG A 36 2.63 4.46 3.08
C ARG A 36 3.74 3.42 3.02
N LEU A 37 3.95 2.82 1.85
CA LEU A 37 5.04 1.88 1.64
C LEU A 37 6.38 2.63 1.65
N THR A 38 7.19 2.42 2.67
CA THR A 38 8.52 3.04 2.80
C THR A 38 9.64 2.13 2.32
N ARG A 39 9.48 0.82 2.53
CA ARG A 39 10.46 -0.18 2.13
C ARG A 39 9.79 -1.51 1.81
N THR A 40 10.33 -2.21 0.82
CA THR A 40 9.94 -3.58 0.50
C THR A 40 11.16 -4.38 0.08
N ASP A 41 11.21 -5.66 0.46
CA ASP A 41 12.23 -6.57 -0.04
C ASP A 41 12.11 -6.84 -1.56
N THR A 42 10.97 -6.48 -2.18
CA THR A 42 10.78 -6.57 -3.65
C THR A 42 11.67 -5.62 -4.44
N ASP A 43 12.17 -4.55 -3.82
CA ASP A 43 13.00 -3.54 -4.48
C ASP A 43 14.50 -3.91 -4.44
N ARG A 44 14.88 -4.96 -3.71
CA ARG A 44 16.29 -5.38 -3.58
C ARG A 44 16.70 -6.25 -4.79
N PRO A 45 17.95 -6.17 -5.26
CA PRO A 45 18.46 -7.08 -6.28
C PRO A 45 18.23 -8.55 -5.94
N PRO A 46 18.11 -9.41 -6.97
CA PRO A 46 17.85 -10.84 -6.80
C PRO A 46 18.78 -11.50 -5.79
N ARG A 47 18.19 -12.14 -4.76
CA ARG A 47 18.89 -13.11 -3.92
C ARG A 47 18.64 -14.51 -4.50
N SER A 48 19.53 -15.45 -4.22
CA SER A 48 19.45 -16.84 -4.73
C SER A 48 18.12 -17.56 -4.45
N ASN A 49 17.33 -17.10 -3.47
CA ASN A 49 16.05 -17.71 -3.06
C ASN A 49 14.83 -16.80 -3.31
N GLN A 50 14.70 -16.21 -4.51
CA GLN A 50 13.59 -15.30 -4.88
C GLN A 50 12.18 -15.92 -4.86
N SER A 51 12.07 -17.26 -4.90
CA SER A 51 10.77 -17.96 -4.76
C SER A 51 10.23 -17.93 -3.31
N SER A 52 11.03 -17.48 -2.34
CA SER A 52 10.64 -17.49 -0.94
C SER A 52 9.59 -16.42 -0.60
N PRO A 53 8.42 -16.80 -0.03
CA PRO A 53 7.38 -15.85 0.37
C PRO A 53 7.71 -15.06 1.65
N TYR A 54 8.93 -15.20 2.22
CA TYR A 54 9.30 -14.60 3.51
C TYR A 54 9.77 -13.14 3.43
N GLY A 55 9.56 -12.44 2.31
CA GLY A 55 9.89 -11.02 2.20
C GLY A 55 9.02 -10.15 3.10
N LEU A 56 9.49 -8.92 3.37
CA LEU A 56 8.81 -7.95 4.23
C LEU A 56 8.37 -6.71 3.46
N LEU A 57 7.22 -6.18 3.87
CA LEU A 57 6.72 -4.85 3.57
C LEU A 57 6.80 -3.99 4.83
N VAL A 58 7.30 -2.77 4.68
CA VAL A 58 7.37 -1.77 5.76
C VAL A 58 6.44 -0.62 5.41
N LEU A 59 5.47 -0.40 6.27
CA LEU A 59 4.46 0.63 6.15
C LEU A 59 4.69 1.68 7.23
N GLU A 60 4.59 2.95 6.85
CA GLU A 60 4.53 4.06 7.79
C GLU A 60 3.10 4.59 7.85
N GLN A 61 2.57 4.80 9.06
CA GLN A 61 1.27 5.42 9.21
C GLN A 61 1.29 6.87 8.69
N PRO A 62 0.36 7.26 7.80
CA PRO A 62 0.28 8.63 7.34
C PRO A 62 -0.16 9.56 8.48
N GLY A 63 0.54 10.68 8.64
CA GLY A 63 0.27 11.67 9.68
C GLY A 63 1.01 12.98 9.44
N LEU A 64 0.80 13.96 10.32
CA LEU A 64 1.50 15.26 10.30
C LEU A 64 2.98 15.14 10.68
N VAL A 65 3.34 14.06 11.36
CA VAL A 65 4.70 13.72 11.79
C VAL A 65 5.04 12.30 11.33
N PRO A 66 6.33 11.94 11.24
CA PRO A 66 6.73 10.56 10.96
C PRO A 66 6.01 9.57 11.87
N GLY A 67 5.40 8.57 11.26
CA GLY A 67 4.46 7.65 11.90
C GLY A 67 5.12 6.39 12.45
N LEU A 68 4.33 5.59 13.15
CA LEU A 68 4.76 4.25 13.56
C LEU A 68 5.03 3.38 12.32
N LEU A 69 6.17 2.68 12.33
CA LEU A 69 6.51 1.69 11.31
C LEU A 69 5.85 0.35 11.63
N THR A 70 5.12 -0.19 10.66
CA THR A 70 4.49 -1.50 10.70
C THR A 70 5.17 -2.45 9.73
N PHE A 71 5.56 -3.62 10.21
CA PHE A 71 6.23 -4.66 9.43
C PHE A 71 5.25 -5.78 9.11
N VAL A 72 5.11 -6.10 7.82
CA VAL A 72 4.20 -7.15 7.36
C VAL A 72 4.97 -8.15 6.51
N GLN A 73 4.89 -9.43 6.87
CA GLN A 73 5.45 -10.51 6.06
C GLN A 73 4.53 -10.83 4.89
N ILE A 74 5.09 -10.95 3.69
CA ILE A 74 4.36 -11.28 2.46
C ILE A 74 3.61 -12.62 2.60
N ALA A 75 4.21 -13.59 3.28
CA ALA A 75 3.59 -14.88 3.58
C ALA A 75 2.26 -14.76 4.35
N ASN A 76 2.07 -13.70 5.15
CA ASN A 76 0.86 -13.50 5.96
C ASN A 76 -0.24 -12.73 5.23
N ILE A 77 0.02 -12.29 3.99
CA ILE A 77 -0.93 -11.56 3.17
C ILE A 77 -1.64 -12.58 2.26
N PRO A 78 -2.97 -12.72 2.31
CA PRO A 78 -3.71 -13.54 1.34
C PRO A 78 -3.57 -12.95 -0.08
N GLU A 79 -3.94 -13.71 -1.11
CA GLU A 79 -3.75 -13.28 -2.51
C GLU A 79 -4.43 -11.93 -2.82
N ASP A 80 -5.64 -11.71 -2.30
CA ASP A 80 -6.38 -10.45 -2.41
C ASP A 80 -6.11 -9.47 -1.26
N GLY A 81 -5.09 -9.72 -0.45
CA GLY A 81 -4.81 -8.99 0.77
C GLY A 81 -4.14 -7.64 0.56
N LEU A 82 -3.53 -7.39 -0.60
CA LEU A 82 -2.80 -6.17 -0.89
C LEU A 82 -3.57 -5.31 -1.90
N LYS A 83 -3.99 -4.12 -1.46
CA LYS A 83 -4.78 -3.20 -2.28
C LYS A 83 -4.25 -1.78 -2.17
N GLU A 84 -4.59 -0.99 -3.15
CA GLU A 84 -4.47 0.46 -3.10
C GLU A 84 -5.39 1.02 -2.01
N ASP A 85 -4.90 1.97 -1.21
CA ASP A 85 -5.73 2.63 -0.19
C ASP A 85 -6.66 3.66 -0.86
N ALA A 86 -7.95 3.32 -0.92
CA ALA A 86 -8.99 4.11 -1.59
C ALA A 86 -9.40 5.38 -0.82
N ALA A 87 -8.75 5.74 0.29
CA ALA A 87 -9.05 6.96 1.05
C ALA A 87 -8.91 8.26 0.23
N ARG A 88 -8.25 8.20 -0.94
CA ARG A 88 -8.19 9.32 -1.89
C ARG A 88 -9.46 9.49 -2.73
N GLU A 89 -10.25 8.44 -2.94
CA GLU A 89 -11.49 8.48 -3.72
C GLU A 89 -12.54 9.36 -3.01
N GLU A 90 -12.71 9.17 -1.69
CA GLU A 90 -13.66 9.95 -0.88
C GLU A 90 -13.29 11.44 -0.76
N SER A 91 -11.99 11.74 -0.80
CA SER A 91 -11.50 13.13 -0.76
C SER A 91 -11.76 13.87 -2.08
N LYS A 92 -11.78 13.17 -3.22
CA LYS A 92 -12.08 13.77 -4.53
C LYS A 92 -13.59 14.04 -4.70
N VAL A 93 -14.43 13.17 -4.13
CA VAL A 93 -15.90 13.33 -4.15
C VAL A 93 -16.34 14.50 -3.26
N LYS A 94 -15.73 14.71 -2.08
CA LYS A 94 -16.09 15.82 -1.18
C LYS A 94 -15.71 17.21 -1.71
N VAL A 95 -14.56 17.36 -2.38
CA VAL A 95 -14.16 18.67 -2.95
C VAL A 95 -15.10 19.10 -4.06
N THR A 96 -15.65 18.17 -4.85
CA THR A 96 -16.56 18.50 -5.95
C THR A 96 -17.95 18.95 -5.45
N GLN A 97 -18.39 18.46 -4.29
CA GLN A 97 -19.67 18.86 -3.69
C GLN A 97 -19.64 20.25 -3.01
N LEU A 98 -18.48 20.76 -2.60
CA LEU A 98 -18.38 22.03 -1.88
C LEU A 98 -18.30 23.28 -2.78
N VAL A 99 -18.07 23.14 -4.09
CA VAL A 99 -17.95 24.29 -5.02
C VAL A 99 -19.32 24.71 -5.60
N GLY A 100 -20.41 23.99 -5.28
CA GLY A 100 -21.74 24.22 -5.89
C GLY A 100 -22.71 25.14 -5.12
N ALA A 101 -22.40 25.57 -3.90
CA ALA A 101 -23.39 26.22 -3.02
C ALA A 101 -23.07 27.69 -2.72
N GLY A 102 -22.93 28.53 -3.75
CA GLY A 102 -22.60 29.94 -3.52
C GLY A 102 -22.74 30.88 -4.71
N ARG A 103 -23.91 30.93 -5.35
CA ARG A 103 -24.37 32.12 -6.09
C ARG A 103 -25.90 32.22 -6.08
N ARG A 104 -26.43 33.10 -5.24
CA ARG A 104 -27.63 33.91 -5.51
C ARG A 104 -27.39 35.29 -4.94
#